data_AF-A0A084WFV8-F1
#
_entry.id   AF-A0A084WFV8-F1
#
_cell.length_a   1.000
_cell.length_b   1.000
_cell.length_c   1.000
_cell.angle_alpha   90.00
_cell.angle_beta   90.00
_cell.angle_gamma   90.00
#
_symmetry.space_group_name_H-M   'P 1'
#
loop_
_entity.id
_entity.type
_entity.pdbx_description
1 polymer ?
#
loop_
_entity_poly.entity_id
_entity_poly.type
_entity_poly.pdbx_seq_one_letter_code
_entity_poly.pdbx_strand_id
1 'polypeptide(L)'
;MDEFGDRIEKLYKNYEILSDAKEKIAEHEAEYKEILDAVKGSAKEKRLASQFIGKFFKHFPSLADHAIDCQLDLCEDEDTQIRRQAIKDLPLLCRDTTEHTPRIGDILAQLLITEDAAELLQVHQSLLTLAKYDAVGTLTGIFSQIVAGDETTRFRSFQFINNKLMKMEPEILTKAVEDFIIAEVKKITLDVTADEFHQCMSILNQTKLSKTLPGHVELVTIAAEQADLESDPGALASDDENVERFIQCSTEAMPYFSSQVESTQFVKFMCEKFLRPNVWNLIGATDDQHQTQLRLLKVFAEMCAFCGTLEKPSEKVEAIYDVLLEYMPLPPLDADMNETPSFQFSHAECLLYALHILGKQAVEFLTFPEDPAKLKDFRSRLQYLARGTQGYIKKLQEAVKGKTAEEMKSEENQIKATALKTTSNISTLIRDLFHSPPSFKSVVHLSWVVPKEKKVQQKAEEATKSGTKRHAPITFDSNGKSTGDSNGSKQPKPSPTGSQKMYTPPSGKYSGKLQNNYQSFTSYTPHSHLRFRFPEFVLHSSSISAKLTSHQPSKPPNPSIEQRRAAANWINPSFRGV
;
A
#
# COMPACT_ATOMS: atom_id res chain seq x y z
N MET A 1 -33.40 -56.52 -13.87
CA MET A 1 -32.01 -56.08 -13.67
C MET A 1 -31.98 -54.61 -13.98
N ASP A 2 -31.53 -53.81 -13.03
CA ASP A 2 -31.53 -52.35 -13.13
C ASP A 2 -30.41 -51.93 -14.08
N GLU A 3 -30.76 -51.43 -15.27
CA GLU A 3 -29.81 -51.05 -16.33
C GLU A 3 -28.80 -49.99 -15.83
N PHE A 4 -29.16 -49.22 -14.81
CA PHE A 4 -28.28 -48.24 -14.16
C PHE A 4 -27.19 -48.87 -13.29
N GLY A 5 -27.47 -50.01 -12.66
CA GLY A 5 -26.47 -50.74 -11.86
C GLY A 5 -25.35 -51.29 -12.73
N ASP A 6 -25.71 -51.83 -13.90
CA ASP A 6 -24.79 -52.46 -14.84
C ASP A 6 -23.76 -51.47 -15.42
N ARG A 7 -24.18 -50.23 -15.71
CA ARG A 7 -23.26 -49.19 -16.22
C ARG A 7 -22.25 -48.69 -15.18
N ILE A 8 -22.66 -48.57 -13.92
CA ILE A 8 -21.75 -48.21 -12.81
C ILE A 8 -20.73 -49.32 -12.57
N GLU A 9 -21.17 -50.59 -12.55
CA GLU A 9 -20.28 -51.74 -12.44
C GLU A 9 -19.27 -51.78 -13.60
N LYS A 10 -19.72 -51.46 -14.82
CA LYS A 10 -18.84 -51.35 -15.98
C LYS A 10 -17.77 -50.27 -15.82
N LEU A 11 -18.10 -49.10 -15.27
CA LEU A 11 -17.11 -48.05 -15.00
C LEU A 11 -16.05 -48.49 -13.99
N TYR A 12 -16.44 -49.17 -12.91
CA TYR A 12 -15.49 -49.74 -11.97
C TYR A 12 -14.60 -50.80 -12.60
N LYS A 13 -15.18 -51.65 -13.45
CA LYS A 13 -14.41 -52.65 -14.21
C LYS A 13 -13.39 -51.99 -15.14
N ASN A 14 -13.77 -50.95 -15.88
CA ASN A 14 -12.86 -50.20 -16.73
C ASN A 14 -11.74 -49.53 -15.91
N TYR A 15 -12.08 -48.98 -14.75
CA TYR A 15 -11.09 -48.42 -13.81
C TYR A 15 -10.10 -49.48 -13.30
N GLU A 16 -10.56 -50.68 -12.97
CA GLU A 16 -9.72 -51.80 -12.53
C GLU A 16 -8.77 -52.25 -13.65
N ILE A 17 -9.30 -52.45 -14.86
CA ILE A 17 -8.50 -52.80 -16.06
C ILE A 17 -7.38 -51.77 -16.26
N LEU A 18 -7.72 -50.49 -16.27
CA LEU A 18 -6.74 -49.41 -16.45
C LEU A 18 -5.73 -49.32 -15.30
N SER A 19 -6.17 -49.56 -14.05
CA SER A 19 -5.28 -49.55 -12.89
C SER A 19 -4.30 -50.72 -12.88
N ASP A 20 -4.72 -51.90 -13.36
CA ASP A 20 -3.94 -53.12 -13.34
C ASP A 20 -3.03 -53.28 -14.58
N ALA A 21 -3.32 -52.55 -15.67
CA ALA A 21 -2.59 -52.65 -16.94
C ALA A 21 -1.11 -52.21 -16.86
N LYS A 22 -0.72 -51.40 -15.85
CA LYS A 22 0.66 -50.91 -15.65
C LYS A 22 1.26 -50.33 -16.94
N GLU A 23 2.29 -50.97 -17.50
CA GLU A 23 2.99 -50.52 -18.72
C GLU A 23 2.16 -50.71 -20.00
N LYS A 24 1.16 -51.60 -19.97
CA LYS A 24 0.28 -51.90 -21.10
C LYS A 24 -0.96 -51.02 -21.15
N ILE A 25 -1.06 -50.01 -20.27
CA ILE A 25 -2.26 -49.15 -20.19
C ILE A 25 -2.61 -48.48 -21.52
N ALA A 26 -1.62 -48.17 -22.37
CA ALA A 26 -1.85 -47.61 -23.68
C ALA A 26 -2.62 -48.54 -24.64
N GLU A 27 -2.61 -49.86 -24.40
CA GLU A 27 -3.41 -50.84 -25.18
C GLU A 27 -4.90 -50.78 -24.82
N HIS A 28 -5.27 -50.13 -23.71
CA HIS A 28 -6.63 -50.05 -23.17
C HIS A 28 -7.31 -48.69 -23.47
N GLU A 29 -7.09 -48.16 -24.67
CA GLU A 29 -7.69 -46.89 -25.12
C GLU A 29 -9.23 -46.98 -25.16
N ALA A 30 -9.79 -48.15 -25.49
CA ALA A 30 -11.22 -48.37 -25.56
C ALA A 30 -11.90 -48.20 -24.20
N GLU A 31 -11.31 -48.76 -23.15
CA GLU A 31 -11.80 -48.66 -21.78
C GLU A 31 -11.75 -47.22 -21.26
N TYR A 32 -10.71 -46.46 -21.64
CA TYR A 32 -10.65 -45.03 -21.32
C TYR A 32 -11.71 -44.23 -22.08
N LYS A 33 -11.96 -44.51 -23.37
CA LYS A 33 -13.06 -43.88 -24.13
C LYS A 33 -14.42 -44.14 -23.51
N GLU A 34 -14.67 -45.35 -23.01
CA GLU A 34 -15.92 -45.64 -22.31
C GLU A 34 -16.07 -44.84 -21.00
N ILE A 35 -14.97 -44.54 -20.31
CA ILE A 35 -14.98 -43.62 -19.16
C ILE A 35 -15.32 -42.20 -19.61
N LEU A 36 -14.78 -41.73 -20.74
CA LEU A 36 -15.12 -40.42 -21.31
C LEU A 36 -16.60 -40.36 -21.69
N ASP A 37 -17.15 -41.40 -22.31
CA ASP A 37 -18.56 -41.43 -22.72
C ASP A 37 -19.55 -41.40 -21.53
N ALA A 38 -19.11 -41.81 -20.35
CA ALA A 38 -19.95 -41.83 -19.15
C ALA A 38 -20.30 -40.43 -18.60
N VAL A 39 -19.68 -39.35 -19.10
CA VAL A 39 -20.11 -37.98 -18.79
C VAL A 39 -21.53 -37.68 -19.29
N LYS A 40 -22.07 -38.51 -20.20
CA LYS A 40 -23.46 -38.43 -20.71
C LYS A 40 -24.45 -39.30 -19.91
N GLY A 41 -23.98 -39.98 -18.86
CA GLY A 41 -24.77 -40.91 -18.07
C GLY A 41 -25.60 -40.26 -16.96
N SER A 42 -25.98 -41.07 -15.97
CA SER A 42 -26.66 -40.62 -14.74
C SER A 42 -25.74 -39.81 -13.82
N ALA A 43 -26.33 -39.13 -12.82
CA ALA A 43 -25.58 -38.33 -11.86
C ALA A 43 -24.48 -39.10 -11.10
N LYS A 44 -24.63 -40.41 -10.92
CA LYS A 44 -23.60 -41.27 -10.31
C LYS A 44 -22.48 -41.59 -11.31
N GLU A 45 -22.83 -41.90 -12.55
CA GLU A 45 -21.86 -42.17 -13.62
C GLU A 45 -20.99 -40.95 -13.88
N LYS A 46 -21.59 -39.76 -14.01
CA LYS A 46 -20.89 -38.48 -14.19
C LYS A 46 -19.88 -38.20 -13.06
N ARG A 47 -20.27 -38.40 -11.81
CA ARG A 47 -19.38 -38.22 -10.65
C ARG A 47 -18.20 -39.18 -10.64
N LEU A 48 -18.39 -40.42 -11.11
CA LEU A 48 -17.30 -41.39 -11.24
C LEU A 48 -16.40 -41.05 -12.43
N ALA A 49 -17.00 -40.72 -13.57
CA ALA A 49 -16.29 -40.32 -14.78
C ALA A 49 -15.33 -39.16 -14.49
N SER A 50 -15.81 -38.09 -13.83
CA SER A 50 -14.98 -36.94 -13.40
C SER A 50 -13.67 -37.35 -12.72
N GLN A 51 -13.74 -38.28 -11.77
CA GLN A 51 -12.58 -38.72 -11.01
C GLN A 51 -11.65 -39.59 -11.85
N PHE A 52 -12.21 -40.40 -12.74
CA PHE A 52 -11.47 -41.39 -13.53
C PHE A 52 -10.77 -40.74 -14.73
N ILE A 53 -11.37 -39.72 -15.35
CA ILE A 53 -10.80 -38.97 -16.48
C ILE A 53 -9.40 -38.48 -16.11
N GLY A 54 -9.30 -37.66 -15.05
CA GLY A 54 -8.02 -37.09 -14.62
C GLY A 54 -7.01 -38.12 -14.13
N LYS A 55 -7.46 -39.25 -13.59
CA LYS A 55 -6.55 -40.29 -13.07
C LYS A 55 -5.71 -40.94 -14.16
N PHE A 56 -6.30 -41.22 -15.32
CA PHE A 56 -5.63 -41.95 -16.41
C PHE A 56 -5.18 -41.05 -17.56
N PHE A 57 -5.53 -39.76 -17.53
CA PHE A 57 -5.27 -38.76 -18.56
C PHE A 57 -3.87 -38.83 -19.20
N LYS A 58 -2.81 -38.85 -18.38
CA LYS A 58 -1.41 -38.84 -18.86
C LYS A 58 -1.03 -40.01 -19.78
N HIS A 59 -1.79 -41.10 -19.73
CA HIS A 59 -1.51 -42.32 -20.48
C HIS A 59 -2.11 -42.32 -21.90
N PHE A 60 -3.00 -41.37 -22.19
CA PHE A 60 -3.74 -41.29 -23.45
C PHE A 60 -3.62 -39.90 -24.10
N PRO A 61 -2.41 -39.46 -24.48
CA PRO A 61 -2.20 -38.13 -25.05
C PRO A 61 -2.98 -37.87 -26.35
N SER A 62 -3.27 -38.91 -27.13
CA SER A 62 -4.13 -38.83 -28.33
C SER A 62 -5.58 -38.44 -28.04
N LEU A 63 -6.02 -38.61 -26.79
CA LEU A 63 -7.37 -38.29 -26.31
C LEU A 63 -7.40 -37.08 -25.38
N ALA A 64 -6.28 -36.36 -25.23
CA ALA A 64 -6.15 -35.27 -24.26
C ALA A 64 -7.22 -34.19 -24.43
N ASP A 65 -7.40 -33.66 -25.65
CA ASP A 65 -8.41 -32.63 -25.91
C ASP A 65 -9.83 -33.13 -25.61
N HIS A 66 -10.16 -34.34 -26.06
CA HIS A 66 -11.47 -34.93 -25.80
C HIS A 66 -11.72 -35.16 -24.30
N ALA A 67 -10.70 -35.60 -23.55
CA ALA A 67 -10.82 -35.80 -22.12
C ALA A 67 -10.97 -34.47 -21.35
N ILE A 68 -10.28 -33.41 -21.79
CA ILE A 68 -10.47 -32.06 -21.25
C ILE A 68 -11.90 -31.61 -21.52
N ASP A 69 -12.37 -31.68 -22.77
CA ASP A 69 -13.71 -31.24 -23.14
C ASP A 69 -14.80 -32.01 -22.36
N CYS A 70 -14.67 -33.34 -22.21
CA CYS A 70 -15.57 -34.13 -21.36
C CYS A 70 -15.55 -33.68 -19.88
N GLN A 71 -14.39 -33.30 -19.34
CA GLN A 71 -14.32 -32.78 -17.97
C GLN A 71 -14.98 -31.40 -17.85
N LEU A 72 -14.86 -30.56 -18.88
CA LEU A 72 -15.48 -29.23 -18.93
C LEU A 72 -17.00 -29.31 -19.07
N ASP A 73 -17.52 -30.25 -19.87
CA ASP A 73 -18.95 -30.54 -19.94
C ASP A 73 -19.53 -30.83 -18.54
N LEU A 74 -18.78 -31.53 -17.68
CA LEU A 74 -19.19 -31.79 -16.29
C LEU A 74 -19.08 -30.55 -15.39
N CYS A 75 -18.16 -29.62 -15.68
CA CYS A 75 -18.09 -28.33 -14.99
C CYS A 75 -19.28 -27.43 -15.33
N GLU A 76 -20.01 -27.70 -16.40
CA GLU A 76 -21.22 -26.98 -16.83
C GLU A 76 -22.52 -27.77 -16.54
N ASP A 77 -22.45 -28.84 -15.75
CA ASP A 77 -23.63 -29.67 -15.44
C ASP A 77 -24.71 -28.91 -14.63
N GLU A 78 -25.97 -29.26 -14.86
CA GLU A 78 -27.11 -28.69 -14.12
C GLU A 78 -27.04 -29.00 -12.62
N ASP A 79 -26.51 -30.17 -12.22
CA ASP A 79 -26.32 -30.54 -10.82
C ASP A 79 -25.06 -29.91 -10.23
N THR A 80 -25.24 -28.96 -9.31
CA THR A 80 -24.16 -28.28 -8.58
C THR A 80 -23.19 -29.25 -7.90
N GLN A 81 -23.63 -30.43 -7.45
CA GLN A 81 -22.72 -31.42 -6.86
C GLN A 81 -21.80 -32.06 -7.90
N ILE A 82 -22.27 -32.21 -9.14
CA ILE A 82 -21.47 -32.71 -10.26
C ILE A 82 -20.46 -31.64 -10.66
N ARG A 83 -20.89 -30.38 -10.85
CA ARG A 83 -19.97 -29.27 -11.15
C ARG A 83 -18.86 -29.16 -10.12
N ARG A 84 -19.21 -29.16 -8.83
CA ARG A 84 -18.22 -29.09 -7.74
C ARG A 84 -17.23 -30.25 -7.77
N GLN A 85 -17.69 -31.47 -8.05
CA GLN A 85 -16.80 -32.62 -8.19
C GLN A 85 -15.89 -32.48 -9.42
N ALA A 86 -16.44 -32.03 -10.56
CA ALA A 86 -15.69 -31.79 -11.78
C ALA A 86 -14.61 -30.72 -11.61
N ILE A 87 -14.96 -29.60 -10.97
CA ILE A 87 -14.03 -28.51 -10.62
C ILE A 87 -12.92 -29.02 -9.70
N LYS A 88 -13.25 -29.86 -8.72
CA LYS A 88 -12.27 -30.48 -7.81
C LYS A 88 -11.27 -31.37 -8.54
N ASP A 89 -11.73 -32.07 -9.57
CA ASP A 89 -10.93 -33.05 -10.31
C ASP A 89 -10.15 -32.43 -11.48
N LEU A 90 -10.49 -31.22 -11.94
CA LEU A 90 -9.77 -30.50 -13.01
C LEU A 90 -8.24 -30.48 -12.82
N PRO A 91 -7.68 -30.19 -11.62
CA PRO A 91 -6.24 -30.20 -11.44
C PRO A 91 -5.58 -31.57 -11.72
N LEU A 92 -6.32 -32.68 -11.61
CA LEU A 92 -5.77 -34.02 -11.86
C LEU A 92 -5.27 -34.20 -13.29
N LEU A 93 -5.87 -33.49 -14.25
CA LEU A 93 -5.42 -33.44 -15.65
C LEU A 93 -3.99 -32.90 -15.78
N CYS A 94 -3.54 -32.12 -14.78
CA CYS A 94 -2.25 -31.44 -14.79
C CYS A 94 -1.22 -32.02 -13.80
N ARG A 95 -1.59 -33.07 -13.04
CA ARG A 95 -0.76 -33.59 -11.94
C ARG A 95 0.58 -34.15 -12.41
N ASP A 96 0.55 -34.89 -13.51
CA ASP A 96 1.70 -35.59 -14.08
C ASP A 96 2.18 -34.96 -15.40
N THR A 97 1.37 -34.05 -15.99
CA THR A 97 1.58 -33.43 -17.30
C THR A 97 1.18 -31.96 -17.22
N THR A 98 2.14 -31.03 -17.33
CA THR A 98 1.89 -29.60 -17.09
C THR A 98 1.56 -28.79 -18.35
N GLU A 99 1.52 -29.43 -19.52
CA GLU A 99 1.26 -28.78 -20.81
C GLU A 99 -0.08 -28.03 -20.84
N HIS A 100 -1.10 -28.57 -20.19
CA HIS A 100 -2.44 -27.97 -20.15
C HIS A 100 -2.68 -27.08 -18.93
N THR A 101 -1.72 -26.94 -18.01
CA THR A 101 -1.88 -26.14 -16.78
C THR A 101 -2.36 -24.72 -17.08
N PRO A 102 -1.81 -23.98 -18.07
CA PRO A 102 -2.31 -22.65 -18.39
C PRO A 102 -3.78 -22.64 -18.84
N ARG A 103 -4.20 -23.60 -19.67
CA ARG A 103 -5.60 -23.73 -20.12
C ARG A 103 -6.53 -24.04 -18.95
N ILE A 104 -6.15 -24.97 -18.07
CA ILE A 104 -6.97 -25.31 -16.90
C ILE A 104 -6.99 -24.17 -15.87
N GLY A 105 -5.88 -23.45 -15.71
CA GLY A 105 -5.79 -22.26 -14.85
C GLY A 105 -6.70 -21.14 -15.33
N ASP A 106 -6.73 -20.90 -16.64
CA ASP A 106 -7.60 -19.91 -17.28
C ASP A 106 -9.09 -20.22 -17.04
N ILE A 107 -9.49 -21.47 -17.27
CA ILE A 107 -10.87 -21.93 -17.05
C ILE A 107 -11.26 -21.82 -15.56
N LEU A 108 -10.40 -22.27 -14.65
CA LEU A 108 -10.66 -22.13 -13.23
C LEU A 108 -10.73 -20.66 -12.79
N ALA A 109 -9.95 -19.77 -13.42
CA ALA A 109 -10.03 -18.33 -13.17
C ALA A 109 -11.37 -17.73 -13.65
N GLN A 110 -11.90 -18.16 -14.80
CA GLN A 110 -13.25 -17.79 -15.24
C GLN A 110 -14.32 -18.21 -14.22
N LEU A 111 -14.17 -19.39 -13.61
CA LEU A 111 -15.11 -19.89 -12.59
C LEU A 111 -15.05 -19.14 -11.25
N LEU A 112 -14.11 -18.20 -11.04
CA LEU A 112 -14.05 -17.37 -9.82
C LEU A 112 -15.25 -16.42 -9.68
N ILE A 113 -16.03 -16.21 -10.74
CA ILE A 113 -17.22 -15.36 -10.72
C ILE A 113 -18.47 -16.07 -10.19
N THR A 114 -18.39 -17.39 -9.92
CA THR A 114 -19.55 -18.15 -9.42
C THR A 114 -20.11 -17.55 -8.12
N GLU A 115 -21.44 -17.42 -8.05
CA GLU A 115 -22.15 -16.89 -6.89
C GLU A 115 -22.39 -17.95 -5.80
N ASP A 116 -22.29 -19.24 -6.16
CA ASP A 116 -22.42 -20.33 -5.19
C ASP A 116 -21.17 -20.40 -4.32
N ALA A 117 -21.32 -20.12 -3.03
CA ALA A 117 -20.19 -20.07 -2.10
C ALA A 117 -19.44 -21.40 -1.96
N ALA A 118 -20.13 -22.54 -2.13
CA ALA A 118 -19.52 -23.86 -2.02
C ALA A 118 -18.75 -24.25 -3.29
N GLU A 119 -19.20 -23.77 -4.45
CA GLU A 119 -18.53 -23.86 -5.75
C GLU A 119 -17.32 -22.92 -5.79
N LEU A 120 -17.47 -21.66 -5.37
CA LEU A 120 -16.37 -20.70 -5.28
C LEU A 120 -15.24 -21.20 -4.36
N LEU A 121 -15.61 -21.77 -3.20
CA LEU A 121 -14.62 -22.40 -2.32
C LEU A 121 -13.90 -23.54 -3.02
N GLN A 122 -14.60 -24.33 -3.83
CA GLN A 122 -14.01 -25.43 -4.57
C GLN A 122 -13.08 -24.93 -5.69
N VAL A 123 -13.47 -23.89 -6.44
CA VAL A 123 -12.61 -23.22 -7.44
C VAL A 123 -11.31 -22.74 -6.80
N HIS A 124 -11.39 -22.06 -5.65
CA HIS A 124 -10.21 -21.64 -4.91
C HIS A 124 -9.28 -22.82 -4.55
N GLN A 125 -9.82 -23.93 -4.06
CA GLN A 125 -9.02 -25.10 -3.70
C GLN A 125 -8.42 -25.78 -4.93
N SER A 126 -9.14 -25.79 -6.05
CA SER A 126 -8.65 -26.34 -7.32
C SER A 126 -7.50 -25.51 -7.87
N LEU A 127 -7.60 -24.18 -7.90
CA LEU A 127 -6.49 -23.30 -8.31
C LEU A 127 -5.26 -23.46 -7.41
N LEU A 128 -5.44 -23.55 -6.09
CA LEU A 128 -4.33 -23.80 -5.16
C LEU A 128 -3.70 -25.19 -5.34
N THR A 129 -4.51 -26.19 -5.71
CA THR A 129 -4.00 -27.54 -6.03
C THR A 129 -3.25 -27.53 -7.35
N LEU A 130 -3.76 -26.84 -8.37
CA LEU A 130 -3.11 -26.68 -9.65
C LEU A 130 -1.75 -25.97 -9.50
N ALA A 131 -1.68 -24.92 -8.66
CA ALA A 131 -0.44 -24.21 -8.36
C ALA A 131 0.60 -25.08 -7.64
N LYS A 132 0.19 -26.12 -6.91
CA LYS A 132 1.11 -27.11 -6.32
C LYS A 132 1.75 -28.01 -7.38
N TYR A 133 1.06 -28.24 -8.50
CA TYR A 133 1.59 -29.03 -9.61
C TYR A 133 2.49 -28.18 -10.49
N ASP A 134 2.01 -26.99 -10.85
CA ASP A 134 2.74 -26.03 -11.67
C ASP A 134 2.23 -24.60 -11.40
N ALA A 135 2.94 -23.89 -10.53
CA ALA A 135 2.60 -22.52 -10.14
C ALA A 135 2.70 -21.53 -11.32
N VAL A 136 3.72 -21.67 -12.18
CA VAL A 136 3.92 -20.74 -13.31
C VAL A 136 2.83 -20.94 -14.35
N GLY A 137 2.52 -22.20 -14.71
CA GLY A 137 1.41 -22.50 -15.61
C GLY A 137 0.07 -22.02 -15.06
N THR A 138 -0.18 -22.23 -13.77
CA THR A 138 -1.41 -21.75 -13.11
C THR A 138 -1.53 -20.23 -13.18
N LEU A 139 -0.46 -19.51 -12.82
CA LEU A 139 -0.43 -18.05 -12.89
C LEU A 139 -0.55 -17.54 -14.32
N THR A 140 0.01 -18.25 -15.30
CA THR A 140 -0.13 -17.90 -16.73
C THR A 140 -1.60 -17.87 -17.14
N GLY A 141 -2.39 -18.88 -16.72
CA GLY A 141 -3.84 -18.91 -16.96
C GLY A 141 -4.63 -17.86 -16.17
N ILE A 142 -4.21 -17.53 -14.94
CA ILE A 142 -4.86 -16.44 -14.19
C ILE A 142 -4.55 -15.07 -14.83
N PHE A 143 -3.31 -14.85 -15.25
CA PHE A 143 -2.91 -13.59 -15.89
C PHE A 143 -3.52 -13.42 -17.29
N SER A 144 -3.79 -14.49 -18.05
CA SER A 144 -4.56 -14.37 -19.29
C SER A 144 -5.97 -13.82 -19.04
N GLN A 145 -6.64 -14.25 -17.97
CA GLN A 145 -7.92 -13.68 -17.56
C GLN A 145 -7.81 -12.25 -17.03
N ILE A 146 -6.72 -11.89 -16.37
CA ILE A 146 -6.49 -10.48 -15.98
C ILE A 146 -6.33 -9.61 -17.22
N VAL A 147 -5.58 -10.05 -18.24
CA VAL A 147 -5.30 -9.24 -19.43
C VAL A 147 -6.47 -9.20 -20.42
N ALA A 148 -7.20 -10.31 -20.59
CA ALA A 148 -8.18 -10.46 -21.67
C ALA A 148 -9.59 -10.84 -21.21
N GLY A 149 -9.79 -11.13 -19.93
CA GLY A 149 -11.10 -11.46 -19.36
C GLY A 149 -11.99 -10.23 -19.18
N ASP A 150 -13.25 -10.45 -18.79
CA ASP A 150 -14.16 -9.36 -18.42
C ASP A 150 -13.75 -8.72 -17.07
N GLU A 151 -14.28 -7.54 -16.78
CA GLU A 151 -13.96 -6.75 -15.60
C GLU A 151 -14.17 -7.51 -14.27
N THR A 152 -15.22 -8.33 -14.19
CA THR A 152 -15.52 -9.10 -12.97
C THR A 152 -14.52 -10.22 -12.78
N THR A 153 -14.21 -10.96 -13.84
CA THR A 153 -13.21 -12.04 -13.80
C THR A 153 -11.81 -11.48 -13.51
N ARG A 154 -11.44 -10.35 -14.13
CA ARG A 154 -10.18 -9.64 -13.88
C ARG A 154 -10.05 -9.25 -12.41
N PHE A 155 -11.07 -8.61 -11.84
CA PHE A 155 -11.09 -8.23 -10.43
C PHE A 155 -10.98 -9.44 -9.47
N ARG A 156 -11.75 -10.51 -9.73
CA ARG A 156 -11.70 -11.74 -8.93
C ARG A 156 -10.33 -12.44 -9.00
N SER A 157 -9.69 -12.40 -10.17
CA SER A 157 -8.37 -12.97 -10.39
C SER A 157 -7.30 -12.25 -9.58
N PHE A 158 -7.28 -10.90 -9.58
CA PHE A 158 -6.41 -10.13 -8.70
C PHE A 158 -6.66 -10.44 -7.22
N GLN A 159 -7.92 -10.48 -6.79
CA GLN A 159 -8.27 -10.83 -5.42
C GLN A 159 -7.75 -12.22 -5.03
N PHE A 160 -7.87 -13.20 -5.93
CA PHE A 160 -7.37 -14.54 -5.70
C PHE A 160 -5.84 -14.56 -5.52
N ILE A 161 -5.10 -13.90 -6.43
CA ILE A 161 -3.64 -13.80 -6.32
C ILE A 161 -3.26 -13.18 -4.97
N ASN A 162 -3.80 -11.99 -4.68
CA ASN A 162 -3.45 -11.20 -3.50
C ASN A 162 -3.82 -11.89 -2.18
N ASN A 163 -4.98 -12.56 -2.12
CA ASN A 163 -5.53 -13.09 -0.87
C ASN A 163 -5.32 -14.58 -0.65
N LYS A 164 -5.00 -15.36 -1.68
CA LYS A 164 -4.87 -16.82 -1.61
C LYS A 164 -3.49 -17.27 -2.09
N LEU A 165 -3.12 -16.95 -3.33
CA LEU A 165 -1.89 -17.46 -3.96
C LEU A 165 -0.64 -16.91 -3.26
N MET A 166 -0.59 -15.61 -2.96
CA MET A 166 0.54 -14.99 -2.23
C MET A 166 0.70 -15.48 -0.78
N LYS A 167 -0.25 -16.29 -0.27
CA LYS A 167 -0.21 -16.89 1.07
C LYS A 167 0.22 -18.37 1.05
N MET A 168 0.59 -18.89 -0.11
CA MET A 168 1.10 -20.25 -0.24
C MET A 168 2.51 -20.37 0.37
N GLU A 169 2.93 -21.61 0.63
CA GLU A 169 4.21 -21.89 1.26
C GLU A 169 5.39 -21.53 0.33
N PRO A 170 6.57 -21.14 0.86
CA PRO A 170 7.73 -20.75 0.06
C PRO A 170 8.24 -21.81 -0.91
N GLU A 171 7.94 -23.09 -0.66
CA GLU A 171 8.23 -24.21 -1.57
C GLU A 171 7.48 -24.09 -2.90
N ILE A 172 6.30 -23.44 -2.89
CA ILE A 172 5.47 -23.17 -4.06
C ILE A 172 5.78 -21.77 -4.59
N LEU A 173 5.81 -20.77 -3.72
CA LEU A 173 6.24 -19.39 -4.03
C LEU A 173 7.76 -19.29 -4.11
N THR A 174 8.35 -20.08 -4.98
CA THR A 174 9.79 -20.06 -5.25
C THR A 174 10.20 -18.72 -5.86
N LYS A 175 11.51 -18.43 -5.85
CA LYS A 175 12.06 -17.22 -6.49
C LYS A 175 11.62 -17.07 -7.95
N ALA A 176 11.57 -18.17 -8.71
CA ALA A 176 11.17 -18.14 -10.12
C ALA A 176 9.69 -17.76 -10.31
N VAL A 177 8.82 -18.26 -9.44
CA VAL A 177 7.39 -17.92 -9.43
C VAL A 177 7.19 -16.47 -9.05
N GLU A 178 7.90 -16.01 -8.02
CA GLU A 178 7.87 -14.61 -7.61
C GLU A 178 8.39 -13.66 -8.70
N ASP A 179 9.48 -14.02 -9.38
CA ASP A 179 10.00 -13.28 -10.54
C ASP A 179 8.99 -13.20 -11.68
N PHE A 180 8.26 -14.28 -11.94
CA PHE A 180 7.17 -14.30 -12.93
C PHE A 180 6.02 -13.37 -12.52
N ILE A 181 5.55 -13.42 -11.28
CA ILE A 181 4.49 -12.53 -10.77
C ILE A 181 4.91 -11.06 -10.91
N ILE A 182 6.14 -10.72 -10.51
CA ILE A 182 6.66 -9.35 -10.63
C ILE A 182 6.63 -8.91 -12.10
N ALA A 183 7.12 -9.76 -13.02
CA ALA A 183 7.17 -9.44 -14.44
C ALA A 183 5.77 -9.22 -15.04
N GLU A 184 4.79 -10.05 -14.72
CA GLU A 184 3.43 -9.91 -15.23
C GLU A 184 2.70 -8.72 -14.63
N VAL A 185 2.77 -8.52 -13.31
CA VAL A 185 2.12 -7.37 -12.65
C VAL A 185 2.68 -6.04 -13.17
N LYS A 186 4.00 -5.95 -13.42
CA LYS A 186 4.60 -4.75 -14.03
C LYS A 186 4.14 -4.45 -15.46
N LYS A 187 3.77 -5.48 -16.22
CA LYS A 187 3.16 -5.26 -17.56
C LYS A 187 1.75 -4.72 -17.40
N ILE A 188 1.00 -5.27 -16.44
CA ILE A 188 -0.38 -4.89 -16.19
C ILE A 188 -0.47 -3.45 -15.69
N THR A 189 0.47 -2.97 -14.86
CA THR A 189 0.48 -1.59 -14.37
C THR A 189 0.52 -0.52 -15.48
N LEU A 190 0.81 -0.89 -16.74
CA LEU A 190 0.75 0.04 -17.87
C LEU A 190 -0.69 0.40 -18.29
N ASP A 191 -1.68 -0.42 -17.93
CA ASP A 191 -3.10 -0.23 -18.26
C ASP A 191 -3.99 -0.77 -17.13
N VAL A 192 -4.15 0.05 -16.09
CA VAL A 192 -4.93 -0.26 -14.88
C VAL A 192 -5.75 0.94 -14.44
N THR A 193 -6.90 0.66 -13.87
CA THR A 193 -7.67 1.65 -13.11
C THR A 193 -7.00 1.96 -11.77
N ALA A 194 -7.49 2.98 -11.08
CA ALA A 194 -7.09 3.30 -9.71
C ALA A 194 -7.16 2.06 -8.78
N ASP A 195 -8.31 1.41 -8.69
CA ASP A 195 -8.51 0.28 -7.77
C ASP A 195 -7.61 -0.93 -8.12
N GLU A 196 -7.37 -1.15 -9.41
CA GLU A 196 -6.47 -2.20 -9.89
C GLU A 196 -5.00 -1.89 -9.60
N PHE A 197 -4.59 -0.63 -9.67
CA PHE A 197 -3.24 -0.22 -9.30
C PHE A 197 -2.95 -0.52 -7.84
N HIS A 198 -3.91 -0.26 -6.94
CA HIS A 198 -3.80 -0.67 -5.53
C HIS A 198 -3.63 -2.19 -5.38
N GLN A 199 -4.37 -3.00 -6.15
CA GLN A 199 -4.23 -4.46 -6.13
C GLN A 199 -2.85 -4.90 -6.63
N CYS A 200 -2.34 -4.27 -7.69
CA CYS A 200 -0.99 -4.51 -8.20
C CYS A 200 0.07 -4.20 -7.14
N MET A 201 0.02 -3.01 -6.53
CA MET A 201 0.95 -2.60 -5.48
C MET A 201 0.86 -3.49 -4.24
N SER A 202 -0.33 -3.92 -3.85
CA SER A 202 -0.54 -4.89 -2.77
C SER A 202 0.09 -6.26 -3.07
N ILE A 203 -0.01 -6.75 -4.31
CA ILE A 203 0.63 -8.01 -4.73
C ILE A 203 2.15 -7.85 -4.71
N LEU A 204 2.67 -6.78 -5.32
CA LEU A 204 4.11 -6.51 -5.38
C LEU A 204 4.72 -6.34 -3.98
N ASN A 205 3.97 -5.75 -3.04
CA ASN A 205 4.39 -5.62 -1.64
C ASN A 205 4.57 -6.98 -0.93
N GLN A 206 3.87 -8.03 -1.37
CA GLN A 206 4.03 -9.37 -0.81
C GLN A 206 5.24 -10.12 -1.39
N THR A 207 5.91 -9.55 -2.40
CA THR A 207 7.09 -10.14 -3.02
C THR A 207 8.39 -9.68 -2.36
N LYS A 208 9.54 -10.14 -2.87
CA LYS A 208 10.89 -9.72 -2.50
C LYS A 208 11.16 -8.24 -2.75
N LEU A 209 10.38 -7.56 -3.61
CA LEU A 209 10.57 -6.13 -3.85
C LEU A 209 10.43 -5.32 -2.57
N SER A 210 9.48 -5.66 -1.70
CA SER A 210 9.26 -4.97 -0.41
C SER A 210 10.31 -5.29 0.66
N LYS A 211 11.23 -6.22 0.39
CA LYS A 211 12.21 -6.70 1.38
C LYS A 211 13.60 -6.13 1.16
N THR A 212 13.83 -5.44 0.05
CA THR A 212 15.17 -4.98 -0.36
C THR A 212 15.14 -3.52 -0.77
N LEU A 213 16.25 -2.82 -0.54
CA LEU A 213 16.38 -1.43 -0.94
C LEU A 213 16.20 -1.22 -2.46
N PRO A 214 16.83 -2.00 -3.35
CA PRO A 214 16.58 -1.86 -4.79
C PRO A 214 15.11 -2.11 -5.17
N GLY A 215 14.46 -3.05 -4.49
CA GLY A 215 13.04 -3.31 -4.72
C GLY A 215 12.14 -2.16 -4.25
N HIS A 216 12.46 -1.48 -3.14
CA HIS A 216 11.76 -0.26 -2.72
C HIS A 216 11.91 0.86 -3.75
N VAL A 217 13.12 1.06 -4.29
CA VAL A 217 13.35 2.02 -5.38
C VAL A 217 12.50 1.67 -6.60
N GLU A 218 12.43 0.40 -6.98
CA GLU A 218 11.61 -0.07 -8.09
C GLU A 218 10.10 0.16 -7.86
N LEU A 219 9.59 -0.10 -6.66
CA LEU A 219 8.19 0.13 -6.30
C LEU A 219 7.82 1.63 -6.34
N VAL A 220 8.71 2.48 -5.82
CA VAL A 220 8.54 3.94 -5.90
C VAL A 220 8.59 4.41 -7.36
N THR A 221 9.45 3.81 -8.19
CA THR A 221 9.55 4.13 -9.62
C THR A 221 8.25 3.77 -10.35
N ILE A 222 7.68 2.58 -10.11
CA ILE A 222 6.39 2.19 -10.68
C ILE A 222 5.28 3.18 -10.28
N ALA A 223 5.23 3.60 -9.02
CA ALA A 223 4.25 4.59 -8.58
C ALA A 223 4.48 5.98 -9.19
N ALA A 224 5.73 6.40 -9.39
CA ALA A 224 6.06 7.66 -10.04
C ALA A 224 5.71 7.66 -11.54
N GLU A 225 5.94 6.53 -12.23
CA GLU A 225 5.54 6.32 -13.62
C GLU A 225 4.01 6.36 -13.76
N GLN A 226 3.28 5.67 -12.86
CA GLN A 226 1.82 5.68 -12.86
C GLN A 226 1.22 7.07 -12.55
N ALA A 227 1.87 7.82 -11.67
CA ALA A 227 1.50 9.20 -11.36
C ALA A 227 1.87 10.19 -12.48
N ASP A 228 2.63 9.76 -13.48
CA ASP A 228 3.07 10.57 -14.63
C ASP A 228 3.80 11.87 -14.20
N LEU A 229 4.71 11.74 -13.22
CA LEU A 229 5.37 12.90 -12.59
C LEU A 229 6.30 13.69 -13.52
N GLU A 230 6.70 13.12 -14.66
CA GLU A 230 7.54 13.78 -15.66
C GLU A 230 6.72 14.65 -16.63
N SER A 231 5.41 14.44 -16.71
CA SER A 231 4.53 15.22 -17.57
C SER A 231 4.17 16.57 -16.96
N ASP A 232 3.88 17.55 -17.83
CA ASP A 232 3.31 18.84 -17.41
C ASP A 232 1.81 18.86 -17.70
N PRO A 233 0.94 18.63 -16.71
CA PRO A 233 -0.50 18.65 -16.93
C PRO A 233 -1.04 20.05 -17.26
N GLY A 234 -0.24 21.12 -17.09
CA GLY A 234 -0.63 22.48 -17.46
C GLY A 234 -1.90 22.94 -16.75
N ALA A 235 -2.93 23.28 -17.51
CA ALA A 235 -4.23 23.71 -16.97
C ALA A 235 -5.06 22.53 -16.41
N LEU A 236 -4.81 21.31 -16.86
CA LEU A 236 -5.50 20.09 -16.41
C LEU A 236 -5.00 19.62 -15.05
N ALA A 237 -3.98 20.28 -14.48
CA ALA A 237 -3.39 19.90 -13.20
C ALA A 237 -4.44 19.88 -12.07
N SER A 238 -5.45 20.74 -12.12
CA SER A 238 -6.51 20.80 -11.10
C SER A 238 -7.65 19.79 -11.32
N ASP A 239 -7.64 19.04 -12.42
CA ASP A 239 -8.68 18.07 -12.72
C ASP A 239 -8.70 16.97 -11.65
N ASP A 240 -9.90 16.58 -11.23
CA ASP A 240 -10.10 15.63 -10.13
C ASP A 240 -9.38 14.30 -10.37
N GLU A 241 -9.33 13.83 -11.62
CA GLU A 241 -8.61 12.62 -12.02
C GLU A 241 -7.11 12.73 -11.77
N ASN A 242 -6.49 13.86 -12.11
CA ASN A 242 -5.05 14.08 -11.92
C ASN A 242 -4.69 14.19 -10.43
N VAL A 243 -5.52 14.88 -9.66
CA VAL A 243 -5.34 15.03 -8.22
C VAL A 243 -5.50 13.67 -7.52
N GLU A 244 -6.55 12.92 -7.83
CA GLU A 244 -6.80 11.61 -7.21
C GLU A 244 -5.72 10.60 -7.60
N ARG A 245 -5.31 10.55 -8.87
CA ARG A 245 -4.20 9.71 -9.34
C ARG A 245 -2.91 9.99 -8.57
N PHE A 246 -2.57 11.27 -8.37
CA PHE A 246 -1.38 11.64 -7.59
C PHE A 246 -1.51 11.22 -6.13
N ILE A 247 -2.66 11.49 -5.48
CA ILE A 247 -2.92 11.09 -4.08
C ILE A 247 -2.74 9.59 -3.93
N GLN A 248 -3.34 8.80 -4.82
CA GLN A 248 -3.30 7.36 -4.76
C GLN A 248 -1.88 6.82 -4.97
N CYS A 249 -1.21 7.21 -6.05
CA CYS A 249 0.14 6.73 -6.34
C CYS A 249 1.14 7.13 -5.25
N SER A 250 1.02 8.34 -4.71
CA SER A 250 1.84 8.79 -3.58
C SER A 250 1.57 8.00 -2.31
N THR A 251 0.30 7.62 -2.07
CA THR A 251 -0.10 6.77 -0.94
C THR A 251 0.48 5.36 -1.08
N GLU A 252 0.44 4.77 -2.28
CA GLU A 252 1.05 3.47 -2.56
C GLU A 252 2.59 3.50 -2.45
N ALA A 253 3.23 4.62 -2.80
CA ALA A 253 4.68 4.79 -2.66
C ALA A 253 5.13 4.97 -1.20
N MET A 254 4.27 5.56 -0.36
CA MET A 254 4.57 5.98 1.02
C MET A 254 5.30 4.93 1.88
N PRO A 255 4.89 3.64 1.89
CA PRO A 255 5.52 2.62 2.74
C PRO A 255 6.97 2.31 2.39
N TYR A 256 7.42 2.67 1.18
CA TYR A 256 8.73 2.34 0.63
C TYR A 256 9.74 3.48 0.76
N PHE A 257 9.29 4.68 1.15
CA PHE A 257 10.21 5.78 1.44
C PHE A 257 11.03 5.52 2.71
N SER A 258 12.27 5.97 2.69
CA SER A 258 13.20 5.86 3.80
C SER A 258 14.30 6.91 3.70
N SER A 259 15.30 6.87 4.57
CA SER A 259 16.49 7.71 4.43
C SER A 259 17.33 7.39 3.18
N GLN A 260 17.07 6.27 2.50
CA GLN A 260 17.79 5.82 1.29
C GLN A 260 16.92 5.79 0.03
N VAL A 261 15.59 5.85 0.19
CA VAL A 261 14.62 5.90 -0.90
C VAL A 261 13.81 7.16 -0.69
N GLU A 262 14.14 8.18 -1.45
CA GLU A 262 13.63 9.53 -1.24
C GLU A 262 12.31 9.78 -1.96
N SER A 263 11.52 10.72 -1.45
CA SER A 263 10.25 11.18 -2.05
C SER A 263 10.42 12.40 -2.96
N THR A 264 11.67 12.76 -3.29
CA THR A 264 12.07 14.05 -3.89
C THR A 264 11.27 14.41 -5.15
N GLN A 265 11.02 13.45 -6.04
CA GLN A 265 10.26 13.67 -7.28
C GLN A 265 8.80 14.04 -7.00
N PHE A 266 8.13 13.34 -6.08
CA PHE A 266 6.75 13.62 -5.69
C PHE A 266 6.63 15.00 -5.01
N VAL A 267 7.58 15.33 -4.13
CA VAL A 267 7.64 16.63 -3.45
C VAL A 267 7.86 17.77 -4.46
N LYS A 268 8.78 17.57 -5.42
CA LYS A 268 9.03 18.52 -6.51
C LYS A 268 7.76 18.76 -7.33
N PHE A 269 7.10 17.69 -7.77
CA PHE A 269 5.87 17.78 -8.56
C PHE A 269 4.77 18.54 -7.81
N MET A 270 4.57 18.23 -6.52
CA MET A 270 3.59 18.92 -5.69
C MET A 270 3.84 20.43 -5.63
N CYS A 271 5.09 20.85 -5.39
CA CYS A 271 5.45 22.26 -5.28
C CYS A 271 5.34 22.98 -6.64
N GLU A 272 5.71 22.32 -7.74
CA GLU A 272 5.76 22.95 -9.06
C GLU A 272 4.42 22.98 -9.79
N LYS A 273 3.53 22.02 -9.51
CA LYS A 273 2.29 21.82 -10.27
C LYS A 273 1.06 22.18 -9.46
N PHE A 274 0.87 21.56 -8.30
CA PHE A 274 -0.37 21.67 -7.52
C PHE A 274 -0.39 22.87 -6.56
N LEU A 275 0.73 23.24 -5.93
CA LEU A 275 0.79 24.40 -5.02
C LEU A 275 0.80 25.75 -5.74
N ARG A 276 0.76 25.79 -7.07
CA ARG A 276 0.65 27.07 -7.78
C ARG A 276 -0.73 27.68 -7.51
N PRO A 277 -0.84 28.97 -7.11
CA PRO A 277 -2.12 29.55 -6.71
C PRO A 277 -3.25 29.41 -7.73
N ASN A 278 -2.92 29.45 -9.04
CA ASN A 278 -3.89 29.28 -10.11
C ASN A 278 -4.40 27.84 -10.29
N VAL A 279 -3.67 26.85 -9.78
CA VAL A 279 -4.06 25.43 -9.76
C VAL A 279 -4.71 25.10 -8.42
N TRP A 280 -4.06 25.47 -7.32
CA TRP A 280 -4.49 25.19 -5.95
C TRP A 280 -5.95 25.57 -5.69
N ASN A 281 -6.34 26.77 -6.12
CA ASN A 281 -7.70 27.31 -5.93
C ASN A 281 -8.78 26.62 -6.79
N LEU A 282 -8.39 25.78 -7.75
CA LEU A 282 -9.32 25.04 -8.61
C LEU A 282 -9.46 23.57 -8.21
N ILE A 283 -8.53 23.03 -7.40
CA ILE A 283 -8.57 21.64 -6.95
C ILE A 283 -9.86 21.38 -6.15
N GLY A 284 -10.64 20.38 -6.58
CA GLY A 284 -11.88 19.96 -5.92
C GLY A 284 -13.01 20.99 -6.00
N ALA A 285 -12.98 21.93 -6.93
CA ALA A 285 -14.01 22.98 -7.07
C ALA A 285 -15.41 22.45 -7.43
N THR A 286 -15.48 21.22 -7.96
CA THR A 286 -16.69 20.48 -8.34
C THR A 286 -17.38 19.79 -7.16
N ASP A 287 -16.62 19.44 -6.12
CA ASP A 287 -17.06 18.65 -4.95
C ASP A 287 -16.69 19.37 -3.62
N ASP A 288 -16.11 18.65 -2.64
CA ASP A 288 -15.61 19.20 -1.38
C ASP A 288 -14.13 19.63 -1.52
N GLN A 289 -13.94 20.84 -2.04
CA GLN A 289 -12.63 21.46 -2.24
C GLN A 289 -11.71 21.34 -1.02
N HIS A 290 -12.23 21.64 0.17
CA HIS A 290 -11.42 21.63 1.39
C HIS A 290 -10.98 20.22 1.78
N GLN A 291 -11.85 19.22 1.60
CA GLN A 291 -11.52 17.83 1.89
C GLN A 291 -10.48 17.29 0.90
N THR A 292 -10.62 17.55 -0.40
CA THR A 292 -9.67 17.10 -1.43
C THR A 292 -8.30 17.75 -1.24
N GLN A 293 -8.26 19.07 -1.03
CA GLN A 293 -7.04 19.79 -0.69
C GLN A 293 -6.37 19.24 0.58
N LEU A 294 -7.15 18.92 1.61
CA LEU A 294 -6.60 18.35 2.84
C LEU A 294 -6.00 16.96 2.61
N ARG A 295 -6.66 16.08 1.84
CA ARG A 295 -6.11 14.76 1.49
C ARG A 295 -4.77 14.90 0.77
N LEU A 296 -4.71 15.79 -0.23
CA LEU A 296 -3.47 16.08 -0.97
C LEU A 296 -2.36 16.61 -0.03
N LEU A 297 -2.68 17.57 0.83
CA LEU A 297 -1.72 18.15 1.77
C LEU A 297 -1.22 17.15 2.82
N LYS A 298 -2.05 16.21 3.28
CA LYS A 298 -1.62 15.17 4.22
C LYS A 298 -0.57 14.27 3.59
N VAL A 299 -0.83 13.78 2.37
CA VAL A 299 0.12 12.94 1.64
C VAL A 299 1.41 13.71 1.35
N PHE A 300 1.30 14.98 0.92
CA PHE A 300 2.46 15.84 0.73
C PHE A 300 3.30 16.04 2.00
N ALA A 301 2.66 16.33 3.14
CA ALA A 301 3.34 16.53 4.40
C ALA A 301 4.09 15.27 4.86
N GLU A 302 3.49 14.09 4.70
CA GLU A 302 4.17 12.82 5.01
C GLU A 302 5.39 12.59 4.12
N MET A 303 5.26 12.84 2.81
CA MET A 303 6.38 12.71 1.86
C MET A 303 7.54 13.66 2.19
N CYS A 304 7.28 14.88 2.69
CA CYS A 304 8.33 15.84 3.03
C CYS A 304 9.37 15.27 4.01
N ALA A 305 8.99 14.35 4.90
CA ALA A 305 9.90 13.71 5.86
C ALA A 305 11.00 12.86 5.20
N PHE A 306 10.80 12.45 3.95
CA PHE A 306 11.71 11.61 3.16
C PHE A 306 12.26 12.35 1.93
N CYS A 307 12.08 13.66 1.86
CA CYS A 307 12.59 14.46 0.75
C CYS A 307 14.12 14.56 0.83
N GLY A 308 14.79 14.23 -0.27
CA GLY A 308 16.21 14.48 -0.46
C GLY A 308 16.52 15.94 -0.80
N THR A 309 17.61 16.14 -1.52
CA THR A 309 18.06 17.48 -1.92
C THR A 309 17.19 18.03 -3.05
N LEU A 310 16.59 19.19 -2.84
CA LEU A 310 15.76 19.87 -3.84
C LEU A 310 16.60 20.75 -4.76
N GLU A 311 16.27 20.71 -6.05
CA GLU A 311 16.71 21.72 -7.00
C GLU A 311 15.94 23.02 -6.75
N LYS A 312 16.67 24.14 -6.67
CA LYS A 312 16.11 25.47 -6.39
C LYS A 312 15.14 25.47 -5.18
N PRO A 313 15.62 25.10 -3.99
CA PRO A 313 14.78 24.89 -2.82
C PRO A 313 13.95 26.14 -2.45
N SER A 314 14.49 27.35 -2.68
CA SER A 314 13.77 28.61 -2.44
C SER A 314 12.46 28.72 -3.23
N GLU A 315 12.43 28.30 -4.52
CA GLU A 315 11.21 28.34 -5.33
C GLU A 315 10.14 27.36 -4.79
N LYS A 316 10.57 26.19 -4.29
CA LYS A 316 9.65 25.18 -3.72
C LYS A 316 9.08 25.63 -2.39
N VAL A 317 9.93 26.23 -1.55
CA VAL A 317 9.55 26.80 -0.27
C VAL A 317 8.62 28.01 -0.47
N GLU A 318 8.82 28.80 -1.52
CA GLU A 318 7.92 29.90 -1.89
C GLU A 318 6.52 29.40 -2.26
N ALA A 319 6.39 28.36 -3.08
CA ALA A 319 5.09 27.78 -3.43
C ALA A 319 4.30 27.32 -2.18
N ILE A 320 5.00 26.71 -1.21
CA ILE A 320 4.38 26.31 0.08
C ILE A 320 3.98 27.54 0.90
N TYR A 321 4.86 28.55 0.95
CA TYR A 321 4.62 29.78 1.67
C TYR A 321 3.38 30.51 1.14
N ASP A 322 3.25 30.65 -0.18
CA ASP A 322 2.14 31.37 -0.80
C ASP A 322 0.78 30.73 -0.47
N VAL A 323 0.68 29.40 -0.59
CA VAL A 323 -0.53 28.66 -0.20
C VAL A 323 -0.78 28.73 1.31
N LEU A 324 0.28 28.67 2.13
CA LEU A 324 0.15 28.80 3.59
C LEU A 324 -0.48 30.14 4.00
N LEU A 325 -0.24 31.24 3.26
CA LEU A 325 -0.83 32.54 3.58
C LEU A 325 -2.36 32.56 3.46
N GLU A 326 -2.95 31.70 2.63
CA GLU A 326 -4.42 31.53 2.54
C GLU A 326 -5.01 30.98 3.85
N TYR A 327 -4.24 30.14 4.56
CA TYR A 327 -4.62 29.53 5.84
C TYR A 327 -4.10 30.28 7.06
N MET A 328 -3.37 31.39 6.84
CA MET A 328 -2.90 32.31 7.89
C MET A 328 -3.30 33.74 7.56
N PRO A 329 -4.60 34.10 7.64
CA PRO A 329 -5.06 35.46 7.36
C PRO A 329 -4.46 36.48 8.33
N LEU A 330 -4.50 37.75 7.93
CA LEU A 330 -4.20 38.85 8.85
C LEU A 330 -5.30 38.98 9.92
N PRO A 331 -4.96 39.52 11.11
CA PRO A 331 -5.98 39.94 12.06
C PRO A 331 -6.99 40.90 11.40
N PRO A 332 -8.31 40.70 11.58
CA PRO A 332 -9.31 41.67 11.18
C PRO A 332 -9.04 43.06 11.81
N LEU A 333 -9.32 44.13 11.07
CA LEU A 333 -9.06 45.51 11.52
C LEU A 333 -9.86 45.88 12.77
N ASP A 334 -11.01 45.25 12.97
CA ASP A 334 -11.97 45.43 14.06
C ASP A 334 -11.98 44.24 15.04
N ALA A 335 -10.96 43.37 14.98
CA ALA A 335 -10.94 42.14 15.77
C ALA A 335 -11.06 42.42 17.27
N ASP A 336 -12.14 41.91 17.89
CA ASP A 336 -12.24 41.86 19.34
C ASP A 336 -11.07 41.01 19.88
N MET A 337 -10.31 41.57 20.83
CA MET A 337 -9.22 40.87 21.50
C MET A 337 -9.70 39.68 22.34
N ASN A 338 -11.02 39.54 22.54
CA ASN A 338 -11.64 38.43 23.25
C ASN A 338 -12.20 37.32 22.34
N GLU A 339 -12.41 37.59 21.04
CA GLU A 339 -12.89 36.56 20.11
C GLU A 339 -11.76 35.60 19.73
N THR A 340 -12.05 34.30 19.68
CA THR A 340 -11.06 33.30 19.26
C THR A 340 -11.16 33.14 17.74
N PRO A 341 -10.10 33.43 16.97
CA PRO A 341 -10.11 33.23 15.53
C PRO A 341 -10.38 31.75 15.18
N SER A 342 -11.19 31.52 14.15
CA SER A 342 -11.40 30.19 13.57
C SER A 342 -10.46 30.01 12.38
N PHE A 343 -9.76 28.88 12.34
CA PHE A 343 -8.81 28.55 11.28
C PHE A 343 -9.01 27.12 10.79
N GLN A 344 -8.57 26.85 9.57
CA GLN A 344 -8.42 25.48 9.07
C GLN A 344 -7.10 24.89 9.60
N PHE A 345 -7.08 24.52 10.89
CA PHE A 345 -5.87 24.07 11.56
C PHE A 345 -5.22 22.85 10.89
N SER A 346 -6.00 21.92 10.34
CA SER A 346 -5.47 20.74 9.66
C SER A 346 -4.64 21.09 8.42
N HIS A 347 -5.12 22.02 7.58
CA HIS A 347 -4.38 22.52 6.42
C HIS A 347 -3.13 23.29 6.85
N ALA A 348 -3.27 24.18 7.84
CA ALA A 348 -2.16 24.94 8.39
C ALA A 348 -1.06 24.02 8.98
N GLU A 349 -1.42 22.93 9.67
CA GLU A 349 -0.47 21.93 10.16
C GLU A 349 0.34 21.32 9.01
N CYS A 350 -0.33 20.86 7.94
CA CYS A 350 0.35 20.23 6.81
C CYS A 350 1.35 21.19 6.15
N LEU A 351 0.93 22.42 5.88
CA LEU A 351 1.74 23.44 5.19
C LEU A 351 2.86 23.97 6.08
N LEU A 352 2.61 24.23 7.38
CA LEU A 352 3.67 24.61 8.32
C LEU A 352 4.69 23.49 8.50
N TYR A 353 4.24 22.23 8.52
CA TYR A 353 5.14 21.09 8.58
C TYR A 353 6.03 21.01 7.34
N ALA A 354 5.44 21.08 6.15
CA ALA A 354 6.18 21.06 4.89
C ALA A 354 7.17 22.24 4.80
N LEU A 355 6.73 23.46 5.13
CA LEU A 355 7.56 24.66 5.19
C LEU A 355 8.74 24.48 6.16
N HIS A 356 8.50 23.90 7.33
CA HIS A 356 9.55 23.67 8.34
C HIS A 356 10.57 22.61 7.91
N ILE A 357 10.11 21.51 7.31
CA ILE A 357 10.99 20.43 6.87
C ILE A 357 11.81 20.86 5.65
N LEU A 358 11.17 21.40 4.61
CA LEU A 358 11.85 21.79 3.37
C LEU A 358 12.58 23.13 3.48
N GLY A 359 12.12 24.03 4.36
CA GLY A 359 12.77 25.31 4.66
C GLY A 359 14.21 25.17 5.18
N LYS A 360 14.59 24.02 5.73
CA LYS A 360 15.99 23.68 6.08
C LYS A 360 16.95 23.78 4.89
N GLN A 361 16.45 23.56 3.68
CA GLN A 361 17.23 23.65 2.44
C GLN A 361 17.26 25.07 1.87
N ALA A 362 16.46 25.99 2.40
CA ALA A 362 16.39 27.41 2.01
C ALA A 362 16.28 28.33 3.23
N VAL A 363 17.24 28.23 4.16
CA VAL A 363 17.20 28.92 5.46
C VAL A 363 17.08 30.44 5.37
N GLU A 364 17.55 31.03 4.28
CA GLU A 364 17.50 32.47 4.04
C GLU A 364 16.13 32.95 3.55
N PHE A 365 15.29 32.06 2.98
CA PHE A 365 14.02 32.44 2.35
C PHE A 365 13.09 33.19 3.32
N LEU A 366 12.93 32.67 4.53
CA LEU A 366 12.04 33.26 5.56
C LEU A 366 12.67 34.43 6.32
N THR A 367 13.86 34.89 5.94
CA THR A 367 14.50 36.07 6.54
C THR A 367 14.12 37.38 5.84
N PHE A 368 13.65 37.29 4.58
CA PHE A 368 13.25 38.42 3.72
C PHE A 368 14.16 39.65 3.85
N PRO A 369 15.48 39.52 3.61
CA PRO A 369 16.44 40.60 3.87
C PRO A 369 16.15 41.86 3.03
N GLU A 370 15.60 41.66 1.83
CA GLU A 370 15.25 42.73 0.88
C GLU A 370 13.83 43.27 1.07
N ASP A 371 12.97 42.58 1.84
CA ASP A 371 11.58 42.99 2.08
C ASP A 371 11.19 42.87 3.58
N PRO A 372 11.58 43.87 4.40
CA PRO A 372 11.21 43.90 5.82
C PRO A 372 9.69 43.97 6.05
N ALA A 373 8.92 44.46 5.07
CA ALA A 373 7.46 44.53 5.18
C ALA A 373 6.85 43.13 5.08
N LYS A 374 7.34 42.28 4.17
CA LYS A 374 6.95 40.86 4.06
C LYS A 374 7.28 40.07 5.32
N LEU A 375 8.44 40.30 5.95
CA LEU A 375 8.77 39.69 7.24
C LEU A 375 7.80 40.12 8.34
N LYS A 376 7.45 41.41 8.39
CA LYS A 376 6.50 41.94 9.38
C LYS A 376 5.10 41.36 9.17
N ASP A 377 4.64 41.28 7.92
CA ASP A 377 3.36 40.66 7.55
C ASP A 377 3.32 39.19 8.01
N PHE A 378 4.34 38.41 7.66
CA PHE A 378 4.45 37.01 8.06
C PHE A 378 4.42 36.83 9.58
N ARG A 379 5.18 37.64 10.34
CA ARG A 379 5.16 37.60 11.81
C ARG A 379 3.81 37.97 12.39
N SER A 380 3.09 38.92 11.79
CA SER A 380 1.74 39.30 12.24
C SER A 380 0.75 38.15 12.06
N ARG A 381 0.80 37.46 10.91
CA ARG A 381 -0.01 36.26 10.64
C ARG A 381 0.31 35.11 11.58
N LEU A 382 1.60 34.82 11.82
CA LEU A 382 2.03 33.82 12.80
C LEU A 382 1.53 34.14 14.21
N GLN A 383 1.56 35.41 14.62
CA GLN A 383 1.06 35.84 15.93
C GLN A 383 -0.46 35.65 16.03
N TYR A 384 -1.19 35.94 14.96
CA TYR A 384 -2.63 35.74 14.90
C TYR A 384 -3.01 34.25 14.97
N LEU A 385 -2.33 33.41 14.19
CA LEU A 385 -2.49 31.96 14.26
C LEU A 385 -2.16 31.42 15.65
N ALA A 386 -1.04 31.84 16.24
CA ALA A 386 -0.64 31.43 17.59
C ALA A 386 -1.72 31.74 18.65
N ARG A 387 -2.36 32.91 18.57
CA ARG A 387 -3.48 33.27 19.45
C ARG A 387 -4.67 32.34 19.28
N GLY A 388 -5.09 32.05 18.05
CA GLY A 388 -6.20 31.10 17.80
C GLY A 388 -5.85 29.68 18.23
N THR A 389 -4.64 29.22 17.95
CA THR A 389 -4.13 27.90 18.40
C THR A 389 -4.16 27.78 19.92
N GLN A 390 -3.67 28.79 20.66
CA GLN A 390 -3.71 28.78 22.13
C GLN A 390 -5.13 28.77 22.69
N GLY A 391 -6.04 29.57 22.12
CA GLY A 391 -7.45 29.59 22.50
C GLY A 391 -8.12 28.24 22.28
N TYR A 392 -7.85 27.59 21.15
CA TYR A 392 -8.43 26.30 20.80
C TYR A 392 -7.85 25.15 21.64
N ILE A 393 -6.54 25.16 21.93
CA ILE A 393 -5.90 24.20 22.85
C ILE A 393 -6.60 24.21 24.22
N LYS A 394 -6.87 25.39 24.80
CA LYS A 394 -7.55 25.50 26.10
C LYS A 394 -8.94 24.84 26.06
N LYS A 395 -9.75 25.15 25.05
CA LYS A 395 -11.09 24.55 24.86
C LYS A 395 -11.01 23.03 24.71
N LEU A 396 -10.05 22.53 23.93
CA LEU A 396 -9.87 21.09 23.71
C LEU A 396 -9.38 20.37 24.98
N GLN A 397 -8.44 20.97 25.72
CA GLN A 397 -7.95 20.42 26.98
C GLN A 397 -9.07 20.33 28.02
N GLU A 398 -9.90 21.38 28.16
CA GLU A 398 -11.08 21.35 29.03
C GLU A 398 -12.08 20.27 28.61
N ALA A 399 -12.32 20.11 27.31
CA ALA A 399 -13.25 19.11 26.79
C ALA A 399 -12.75 17.66 26.92
N VAL A 400 -11.44 17.44 27.08
CA VAL A 400 -10.82 16.11 27.20
C VAL A 400 -10.45 15.79 28.66
N LYS A 401 -10.36 16.79 29.53
CA LYS A 401 -9.95 16.64 30.93
C LYS A 401 -10.89 15.71 31.70
N GLY A 402 -10.30 14.75 32.41
CA GLY A 402 -11.04 13.84 33.29
C GLY A 402 -11.76 12.69 32.59
N LYS A 403 -11.66 12.57 31.26
CA LYS A 403 -12.21 11.43 30.51
C LYS A 403 -11.37 10.18 30.71
N THR A 404 -12.06 9.06 30.90
CA THR A 404 -11.46 7.73 31.02
C THR A 404 -10.94 7.22 29.67
N ALA A 405 -10.08 6.20 29.70
CA ALA A 405 -9.55 5.59 28.48
C ALA A 405 -10.64 5.03 27.56
N GLU A 406 -11.76 4.55 28.11
CA GLU A 406 -12.88 4.03 27.32
C GLU A 406 -13.67 5.15 26.67
N GLU A 407 -13.92 6.25 27.39
CA GLU A 407 -14.58 7.43 26.82
C GLU A 407 -13.73 8.06 25.70
N MET A 408 -12.40 8.01 25.82
CA MET A 408 -11.49 8.50 24.77
C MET A 408 -11.53 7.70 23.47
N LYS A 409 -12.13 6.50 23.46
CA LYS A 409 -12.33 5.73 22.24
C LYS A 409 -13.52 6.21 21.41
N SER A 410 -14.40 7.05 21.95
CA SER A 410 -15.50 7.58 21.14
C SER A 410 -14.96 8.42 19.98
N GLU A 411 -15.62 8.35 18.82
CA GLU A 411 -15.21 9.06 17.61
C GLU A 411 -15.04 10.57 17.87
N GLU A 412 -15.96 11.19 18.60
CA GLU A 412 -15.89 12.60 18.99
C GLU A 412 -14.63 12.92 19.80
N ASN A 413 -14.23 12.05 20.74
CA ASN A 413 -13.06 12.26 21.58
C ASN A 413 -11.76 11.98 20.81
N GLN A 414 -11.76 11.06 19.86
CA GLN A 414 -10.63 10.84 18.95
C GLN A 414 -10.41 12.06 18.05
N ILE A 415 -11.48 12.68 17.53
CA ILE A 415 -11.39 13.93 16.77
C ILE A 415 -10.79 15.04 17.65
N LYS A 416 -11.28 15.20 18.88
CA LYS A 416 -10.75 16.20 19.84
C LYS A 416 -9.28 15.95 20.20
N ALA A 417 -8.89 14.70 20.40
CA ALA A 417 -7.49 14.32 20.67
C ALA A 417 -6.59 14.62 19.47
N THR A 418 -7.05 14.31 18.26
CA THR A 418 -6.32 14.62 17.02
C THR A 418 -6.18 16.13 16.85
N ALA A 419 -7.25 16.90 17.04
CA ALA A 419 -7.22 18.36 16.99
C ALA A 419 -6.27 18.98 18.04
N LEU A 420 -6.17 18.37 19.23
CA LEU A 420 -5.23 18.79 20.26
C LEU A 420 -3.77 18.56 19.82
N LYS A 421 -3.50 17.42 19.16
CA LYS A 421 -2.18 17.13 18.58
C LYS A 421 -1.86 18.09 17.42
N THR A 422 -2.79 18.32 16.50
CA THR A 422 -2.67 19.30 15.40
C THR A 422 -2.29 20.68 15.92
N THR A 423 -3.03 21.20 16.90
CA THR A 423 -2.76 22.54 17.45
C THR A 423 -1.45 22.61 18.24
N SER A 424 -1.09 21.55 18.98
CA SER A 424 0.20 21.47 19.65
C SER A 424 1.38 21.47 18.67
N ASN A 425 1.24 20.74 17.56
CA ASN A 425 2.21 20.73 16.47
C ASN A 425 2.38 22.12 15.85
N ILE A 426 1.28 22.77 15.48
CA ILE A 426 1.28 24.15 14.97
C ILE A 426 1.99 25.09 15.95
N SER A 427 1.65 25.04 17.25
CA SER A 427 2.29 25.90 18.26
C SER A 427 3.80 25.67 18.35
N THR A 428 4.26 24.44 18.17
CA THR A 428 5.69 24.10 18.19
C THR A 428 6.41 24.64 16.96
N LEU A 429 5.82 24.46 15.77
CA LEU A 429 6.37 24.94 14.51
C LEU A 429 6.43 26.47 14.46
N ILE A 430 5.37 27.16 14.91
CA ILE A 430 5.33 28.62 14.99
C ILE A 430 6.45 29.15 15.88
N ARG A 431 6.69 28.53 17.05
CA ARG A 431 7.76 28.94 17.97
C ARG A 431 9.13 28.89 17.28
N ASP A 432 9.39 27.84 16.52
CA ASP A 432 10.59 27.66 15.73
C ASP A 432 10.76 28.76 14.66
N LEU A 433 9.68 29.12 13.96
CA LEU A 433 9.67 30.16 12.93
C LEU A 433 9.78 31.60 13.47
N PHE A 434 9.50 31.83 14.75
CA PHE A 434 9.67 33.14 15.39
C PHE A 434 11.12 33.51 15.72
N HIS A 435 12.05 32.55 15.68
CA HIS A 435 13.46 32.85 15.88
C HIS A 435 14.01 33.79 14.78
N SER A 436 15.07 34.53 15.09
CA SER A 436 15.77 35.41 14.14
C SER A 436 17.25 35.01 14.07
N PRO A 437 17.68 34.25 13.04
CA PRO A 437 16.89 33.69 11.93
C PRO A 437 15.98 32.53 12.38
N PRO A 438 14.98 32.12 11.57
CA PRO A 438 14.08 31.00 11.87
C PRO A 438 14.84 29.71 12.23
N SER A 439 14.32 28.97 13.21
CA SER A 439 14.84 27.68 13.65
C SER A 439 14.07 26.54 13.00
N PHE A 440 14.76 25.48 12.64
CA PHE A 440 14.15 24.27 12.04
C PHE A 440 14.49 23.01 12.85
N LYS A 441 14.64 23.14 14.17
CA LYS A 441 15.19 22.08 15.03
C LYS A 441 14.12 21.17 15.64
N SER A 442 12.92 21.69 15.85
CA SER A 442 11.83 20.92 16.45
C SER A 442 11.45 19.75 15.54
N VAL A 443 11.20 18.59 16.14
CA VAL A 443 10.68 17.41 15.44
C VAL A 443 9.26 17.19 15.92
N VAL A 444 8.32 17.21 14.99
CA VAL A 444 6.90 16.95 15.27
C VAL A 444 6.45 15.72 14.48
N HIS A 445 5.49 14.98 15.05
CA HIS A 445 4.83 13.87 14.36
C HIS A 445 3.45 14.34 13.92
N LEU A 446 3.16 14.24 12.63
CA LEU A 446 1.88 14.64 12.03
C LEU A 446 0.71 14.04 12.80
N SER A 447 -0.35 14.83 12.98
CA SER A 447 -1.46 14.51 13.90
C SER A 447 -2.13 13.17 13.59
N TRP A 448 -2.36 12.86 12.31
CA TRP A 448 -3.00 11.62 11.84
C TRP A 448 -2.05 10.42 11.73
N VAL A 449 -0.73 10.63 11.84
CA VAL A 449 0.24 9.54 11.79
C VAL A 449 0.43 8.97 13.20
N VAL A 450 0.16 7.68 13.35
CA VAL A 450 0.44 6.93 14.59
C VAL A 450 1.91 6.53 14.57
N PRO A 451 2.73 6.97 15.55
CA PRO A 451 4.11 6.51 15.64
C PRO A 451 4.12 4.99 15.80
N LYS A 452 4.84 4.28 14.92
CA LYS A 452 5.13 2.86 15.13
C LYS A 452 5.96 2.77 16.41
N GLU A 453 5.33 2.38 17.51
CA GLU A 453 6.03 2.21 18.79
C GLU A 453 7.22 1.27 18.58
N LYS A 454 8.44 1.80 18.71
CA LYS A 454 9.60 0.95 18.94
C LYS A 454 9.35 0.29 20.28
N LYS A 455 9.04 -1.02 20.28
CA LYS A 455 9.05 -1.86 21.49
C LYS A 455 10.45 -1.91 22.09
N VAL A 456 10.88 -0.82 22.73
CA VAL A 456 12.10 -0.74 23.53
C VAL A 456 11.78 0.24 24.65
N GLN A 457 11.95 -0.21 25.90
CA GLN A 457 11.68 0.48 27.17
C GLN A 457 10.27 0.33 27.79
N GLN A 458 9.81 -0.92 27.91
CA GLN A 458 9.12 -1.36 29.14
C GLN A 458 9.75 -2.70 29.58
N LYS A 459 10.97 -2.63 30.10
CA LYS A 459 11.60 -3.75 30.82
C LYS A 459 12.67 -3.30 31.83
N ALA A 460 12.54 -2.08 32.36
CA ALA A 460 13.47 -1.53 33.35
C ALA A 460 12.82 -1.13 34.69
N GLU A 461 11.50 -1.27 34.87
CA GLU A 461 10.83 -0.84 36.12
C GLU A 461 10.06 -1.93 36.88
N GLU A 462 10.18 -3.21 36.50
CA GLU A 462 9.56 -4.34 37.24
C GLU A 462 10.56 -5.29 37.92
N ALA A 463 11.82 -4.89 38.09
CA ALA A 463 12.81 -5.66 38.85
C ALA A 463 12.97 -5.22 40.32
N THR A 464 11.98 -4.51 40.87
CA THR A 464 11.95 -4.13 42.30
C THR A 464 10.55 -4.32 42.87
N LYS A 465 10.14 -5.59 43.08
CA LYS A 465 9.21 -6.04 44.14
C LYS A 465 8.79 -7.50 43.92
N SER A 466 9.59 -8.44 44.40
CA SER A 466 9.08 -9.75 44.82
C SER A 466 10.11 -10.41 45.75
N GLY A 467 10.07 -10.00 47.02
CA GLY A 467 10.79 -10.68 48.09
C GLY A 467 10.07 -11.97 48.46
N THR A 468 10.67 -13.12 48.15
CA THR A 468 10.28 -14.43 48.67
C THR A 468 11.28 -14.86 49.73
N LYS A 469 10.76 -15.11 50.95
CA LYS A 469 11.51 -15.52 52.14
C LYS A 469 12.17 -16.89 51.95
N ARG A 470 13.41 -17.01 52.42
CA ARG A 470 13.99 -18.06 53.32
C ARG A 470 15.43 -18.42 52.90
N HIS A 471 16.40 -18.02 53.71
CA HIS A 471 17.16 -18.90 54.62
C HIS A 471 18.28 -18.08 55.27
N ALA A 472 18.30 -18.06 56.62
CA ALA A 472 19.38 -17.49 57.40
C ALA A 472 20.54 -18.51 57.51
N PRO A 473 21.80 -18.08 57.41
CA PRO A 473 22.92 -18.85 57.91
C PRO A 473 23.40 -18.30 59.27
N ILE A 474 23.20 -19.14 60.29
CA ILE A 474 24.05 -19.46 61.44
C ILE A 474 25.28 -18.54 61.68
N THR A 475 25.27 -17.86 62.84
CA THR A 475 26.40 -17.17 63.48
C THR A 475 27.28 -18.13 64.30
N PHE A 476 28.61 -17.99 64.19
CA PHE A 476 29.68 -18.27 65.17
C PHE A 476 30.94 -17.58 64.58
N ASP A 477 31.84 -16.88 65.25
CA ASP A 477 32.09 -16.70 66.68
C ASP A 477 32.88 -15.40 66.93
N SER A 478 32.89 -15.02 68.21
CA SER A 478 33.48 -13.83 68.81
C SER A 478 35.02 -13.89 68.90
N ASN A 479 35.73 -12.78 68.64
CA ASN A 479 36.74 -12.28 69.59
C ASN A 479 37.36 -10.92 69.21
N GLY A 480 37.28 -9.96 70.13
CA GLY A 480 38.49 -9.49 70.79
C GLY A 480 39.19 -8.22 70.31
N LYS A 481 38.92 -7.15 71.08
CA LYS A 481 39.87 -6.15 71.60
C LYS A 481 40.17 -4.87 70.80
N SER A 482 39.76 -3.80 71.48
CA SER A 482 40.13 -2.40 71.48
C SER A 482 41.60 -2.11 71.79
N THR A 483 41.92 -0.81 71.76
CA THR A 483 43.18 -0.07 72.03
C THR A 483 44.01 0.17 70.77
N GLY A 484 44.49 1.36 70.45
CA GLY A 484 44.66 2.59 71.21
C GLY A 484 45.97 3.23 70.74
N ASP A 485 45.92 4.54 70.49
CA ASP A 485 47.04 5.49 70.44
C ASP A 485 48.02 5.60 69.25
N SER A 486 47.98 6.81 68.68
CA SER A 486 49.07 7.76 68.37
C SER A 486 50.33 7.28 67.61
N ASN A 487 50.62 7.91 66.46
CA ASN A 487 51.59 9.02 66.33
C ASN A 487 51.97 9.29 64.85
N GLY A 488 52.26 10.56 64.54
CA GLY A 488 53.43 10.88 63.70
C GLY A 488 53.23 11.29 62.24
N SER A 489 52.88 12.56 62.03
CA SER A 489 53.47 13.54 61.08
C SER A 489 54.27 13.09 59.82
N LYS A 490 53.91 13.63 58.64
CA LYS A 490 54.68 14.59 57.79
C LYS A 490 54.18 14.62 56.33
N GLN A 491 53.87 15.83 55.83
CA GLN A 491 53.73 16.20 54.40
C GLN A 491 55.12 16.18 53.69
N PRO A 492 55.28 16.17 52.32
CA PRO A 492 54.60 17.04 51.33
C PRO A 492 54.35 16.48 49.88
N LYS A 493 53.68 17.30 49.04
CA LYS A 493 53.42 17.22 47.57
C LYS A 493 54.73 17.08 46.71
N PRO A 494 54.79 16.87 45.37
CA PRO A 494 53.79 17.11 44.28
C PRO A 494 53.80 16.08 43.09
N SER A 495 53.03 16.40 42.04
CA SER A 495 52.81 15.79 40.69
C SER A 495 54.05 15.22 39.98
N PRO A 496 53.92 14.33 38.95
CA PRO A 496 53.74 14.82 37.57
C PRO A 496 53.00 13.87 36.56
N THR A 497 52.47 14.46 35.48
CA THR A 497 52.26 13.93 34.09
C THR A 497 51.74 12.50 33.82
N GLY A 498 50.74 12.41 32.92
CA GLY A 498 50.76 11.39 31.86
C GLY A 498 49.46 10.69 31.50
N SER A 499 48.90 11.05 30.34
CA SER A 499 48.19 10.19 29.37
C SER A 499 46.93 9.42 29.78
N GLN A 500 45.80 9.87 29.20
CA GLN A 500 44.57 9.11 28.97
C GLN A 500 44.84 7.78 28.26
N LYS A 501 44.24 6.69 28.73
CA LYS A 501 44.21 5.39 28.04
C LYS A 501 42.88 5.21 27.32
N MET A 502 42.98 5.13 25.99
CA MET A 502 41.96 4.77 25.02
C MET A 502 41.65 3.26 25.12
N TYR A 503 40.37 2.90 25.10
CA TYR A 503 39.90 1.51 25.08
C TYR A 503 39.98 0.92 23.66
N THR A 504 40.46 -0.33 23.55
CA THR A 504 40.58 -1.08 22.28
C THR A 504 39.68 -2.32 22.36
N PRO A 505 38.76 -2.55 21.40
CA PRO A 505 38.00 -3.80 21.33
C PRO A 505 38.80 -4.92 20.62
N PRO A 506 38.60 -6.20 20.98
CA PRO A 506 39.41 -7.31 20.51
C PRO A 506 39.05 -7.74 19.08
N SER A 507 40.08 -7.96 18.26
CA SER A 507 40.00 -8.51 16.91
C SER A 507 40.32 -10.01 16.85
N GLY A 508 39.59 -10.74 16.03
CA GLY A 508 39.99 -12.03 15.47
C GLY A 508 38.85 -12.59 14.61
N LYS A 509 39.05 -13.21 13.44
CA LYS A 509 40.20 -13.44 12.58
C LYS A 509 39.58 -13.60 11.18
N TYR A 510 40.07 -12.90 10.16
CA TYR A 510 40.35 -13.40 8.80
C TYR A 510 40.81 -12.19 7.99
N SER A 511 42.06 -12.26 7.56
CA SER A 511 42.82 -11.22 6.86
C SER A 511 43.18 -11.73 5.47
N GLY A 512 43.23 -10.81 4.50
CA GLY A 512 43.98 -10.92 3.25
C GLY A 512 43.11 -11.26 2.04
N LYS A 513 43.09 -10.51 0.94
CA LYS A 513 44.06 -9.52 0.45
C LYS A 513 43.37 -8.46 -0.43
N LEU A 514 43.77 -7.21 -0.20
CA LEU A 514 43.70 -6.07 -1.11
C LEU A 514 44.73 -6.22 -2.24
N GLN A 515 44.40 -5.69 -3.43
CA GLN A 515 45.11 -4.58 -4.11
C GLN A 515 44.41 -4.35 -5.46
N ASN A 516 43.60 -3.31 -5.64
CA ASN A 516 43.91 -1.88 -5.75
C ASN A 516 44.77 -1.56 -6.99
N ASN A 517 44.16 -0.92 -7.99
CA ASN A 517 44.83 0.03 -8.87
C ASN A 517 43.80 1.07 -9.34
N TYR A 518 43.95 2.29 -8.83
CA TYR A 518 43.38 3.50 -9.39
C TYR A 518 44.33 4.02 -10.46
N GLN A 519 43.86 4.28 -11.68
CA GLN A 519 44.17 5.51 -12.41
C GLN A 519 43.25 5.68 -13.63
N SER A 520 42.73 6.91 -13.71
CA SER A 520 41.99 7.58 -14.77
C SER A 520 42.61 7.48 -16.17
N PHE A 521 41.79 7.46 -17.23
CA PHE A 521 41.79 8.40 -18.37
C PHE A 521 40.75 8.02 -19.46
N THR A 522 39.94 9.01 -19.84
CA THR A 522 39.34 9.32 -21.17
C THR A 522 38.52 8.31 -22.00
N SER A 523 37.26 8.72 -22.25
CA SER A 523 36.50 8.71 -23.52
C SER A 523 36.74 7.60 -24.53
N TYR A 524 35.72 6.78 -24.80
CA TYR A 524 35.41 6.26 -26.15
C TYR A 524 33.96 5.74 -26.18
N THR A 525 33.18 6.28 -27.12
CA THR A 525 31.95 5.67 -27.65
C THR A 525 32.29 4.44 -28.49
N PRO A 526 31.35 3.48 -28.62
CA PRO A 526 30.97 3.12 -29.99
C PRO A 526 29.47 2.91 -30.20
N HIS A 527 29.00 3.43 -31.33
CA HIS A 527 27.83 2.95 -32.03
C HIS A 527 28.00 1.50 -32.47
N SER A 528 26.92 0.71 -32.35
CA SER A 528 26.56 -0.26 -33.39
C SER A 528 25.08 -0.61 -33.31
N HIS A 529 24.42 -0.38 -34.44
CA HIS A 529 23.05 -0.72 -34.76
C HIS A 529 22.74 -2.21 -34.61
N LEU A 530 21.55 -2.54 -34.10
CA LEU A 530 20.74 -3.64 -34.61
C LEU A 530 19.26 -3.32 -34.39
N ARG A 531 18.63 -2.83 -35.47
CA ARG A 531 17.18 -2.69 -35.61
C ARG A 531 16.60 -4.09 -35.76
N PHE A 532 15.74 -4.50 -34.84
CA PHE A 532 14.76 -5.57 -35.10
C PHE A 532 13.44 -4.93 -35.48
N ARG A 533 13.08 -5.14 -36.76
CA ARG A 533 11.79 -4.82 -37.38
C ARG A 533 10.75 -5.79 -36.83
N PHE A 534 9.70 -5.28 -36.19
CA PHE A 534 8.45 -6.04 -36.01
C PHE A 534 7.47 -5.67 -37.12
N PRO A 535 6.63 -6.61 -37.61
CA PRO A 535 5.72 -6.37 -38.73
C PRO A 535 4.52 -5.52 -38.31
N GLU A 536 4.22 -4.50 -39.11
CA GLU A 536 2.96 -3.75 -39.06
C GLU A 536 1.78 -4.68 -39.34
N PHE A 537 0.87 -4.83 -38.37
CA PHE A 537 -0.48 -5.33 -38.64
C PHE A 537 -1.37 -4.14 -39.01
N VAL A 538 -1.68 -4.07 -40.30
CA VAL A 538 -2.68 -3.19 -40.88
C VAL A 538 -4.07 -3.72 -40.51
N LEU A 539 -4.80 -3.02 -39.63
CA LEU A 539 -6.23 -3.23 -39.46
C LEU A 539 -7.00 -2.24 -40.34
N HIS A 540 -7.64 -2.76 -41.37
CA HIS A 540 -8.64 -2.05 -42.17
C HIS A 540 -9.85 -1.69 -41.30
N SER A 541 -10.07 -0.39 -41.06
CA SER A 541 -11.34 0.11 -40.51
C SER A 541 -12.41 0.08 -41.61
N SER A 542 -13.34 -0.87 -41.51
CA SER A 542 -14.55 -0.86 -42.34
C SER A 542 -15.61 0.02 -41.66
N SER A 543 -15.99 1.11 -42.34
CA SER A 543 -17.15 1.93 -42.00
C SER A 543 -18.42 1.10 -41.92
N ILE A 544 -19.11 1.19 -40.78
CA ILE A 544 -20.56 0.90 -40.70
C ILE A 544 -21.26 2.14 -40.17
N SER A 545 -22.04 2.75 -41.06
CA SER A 545 -22.97 3.83 -40.81
C SER A 545 -24.20 3.25 -40.09
N ALA A 546 -24.54 3.78 -38.91
CA ALA A 546 -25.79 3.48 -38.23
C ALA A 546 -26.55 4.78 -37.94
N LYS A 547 -27.80 4.79 -38.40
CA LYS A 547 -28.75 5.90 -38.43
C LYS A 547 -29.13 6.38 -37.04
N LEU A 548 -29.13 7.70 -36.85
CA LEU A 548 -29.81 8.38 -35.76
C LEU A 548 -31.33 8.14 -35.83
N THR A 549 -31.91 7.63 -34.75
CA THR A 549 -33.33 7.81 -34.42
C THR A 549 -33.43 8.46 -33.04
N SER A 550 -34.06 9.63 -33.03
CA SER A 550 -34.29 10.50 -31.88
C SER A 550 -35.21 9.87 -30.82
N HIS A 551 -34.77 9.82 -29.57
CA HIS A 551 -35.65 9.76 -28.40
C HIS A 551 -35.24 10.85 -27.40
N GLN A 552 -36.15 11.81 -27.17
CA GLN A 552 -36.02 12.80 -26.11
C GLN A 552 -36.30 12.15 -24.74
N PRO A 553 -35.52 12.45 -23.70
CA PRO A 553 -35.95 12.19 -22.33
C PRO A 553 -36.84 13.32 -21.81
N SER A 554 -37.96 12.93 -21.20
CA SER A 554 -38.95 13.77 -20.53
C SER A 554 -38.37 14.51 -19.31
N LYS A 555 -38.71 15.80 -19.17
CA LYS A 555 -38.40 16.62 -17.99
C LYS A 555 -38.99 16.04 -16.69
N PRO A 556 -38.30 16.13 -15.54
CA PRO A 556 -38.89 15.81 -14.25
C PRO A 556 -39.89 16.90 -13.79
N PRO A 557 -40.89 16.56 -12.96
CA PRO A 557 -41.91 17.50 -12.52
C PRO A 557 -41.38 18.50 -11.49
N ASN A 558 -41.92 19.72 -11.54
CA ASN A 558 -41.59 20.82 -10.63
C ASN A 558 -42.06 20.50 -9.19
N PRO A 559 -41.23 20.73 -8.15
CA PRO A 559 -41.62 20.48 -6.76
C PRO A 559 -42.70 21.46 -6.27
N SER A 560 -43.57 20.97 -5.38
CA SER A 560 -44.75 21.69 -4.89
C SER A 560 -44.38 22.87 -3.98
N ILE A 561 -45.34 23.79 -3.79
CA ILE A 561 -45.19 25.01 -2.96
C ILE A 561 -44.85 24.68 -1.50
N GLU A 562 -45.24 23.51 -1.00
CA GLU A 562 -44.88 23.04 0.35
C GLU A 562 -43.43 22.54 0.43
N GLN A 563 -42.90 21.93 -0.64
CA GLN A 563 -41.49 21.52 -0.71
C GLN A 563 -40.53 22.72 -0.78
N ARG A 564 -40.97 23.84 -1.38
CA ARG A 564 -40.22 25.11 -1.37
C ARG A 564 -40.23 25.81 0.00
N ARG A 565 -41.25 25.59 0.84
CA ARG A 565 -41.31 26.12 2.21
C ARG A 565 -40.43 25.36 3.20
N ALA A 566 -40.23 24.06 3.00
CA ALA A 566 -39.33 23.26 3.84
C ALA A 566 -37.83 23.61 3.61
N ALA A 567 -37.45 23.96 2.38
CA ALA A 567 -36.07 24.33 2.04
C ALA A 567 -35.64 25.73 2.54
N ALA A 568 -36.59 26.61 2.89
CA ALA A 568 -36.30 27.96 3.39
C ALA A 568 -36.00 28.04 4.90
N ASN A 569 -36.22 26.95 5.65
CA ASN A 569 -36.04 26.92 7.12
C ASN A 569 -34.69 26.34 7.59
N TRP A 570 -33.77 26.04 6.69
CA TRP A 570 -32.45 25.48 7.02
C TRP A 570 -31.27 26.43 6.75
N ILE A 571 -31.55 27.68 6.37
CA ILE A 571 -30.52 28.71 6.15
C ILE A 571 -30.76 29.85 7.15
N ASN A 572 -29.78 30.05 8.05
CA ASN A 572 -29.62 31.09 9.08
C ASN A 572 -30.45 31.02 10.37
N PRO A 573 -29.81 30.76 11.53
CA PRO A 573 -30.25 31.25 12.81
C PRO A 573 -29.30 32.35 13.29
N SER A 574 -29.49 33.58 12.81
CA SER A 574 -29.04 34.78 13.53
C SER A 574 -29.81 35.99 13.01
N PHE A 575 -30.20 36.87 13.94
CA PHE A 575 -31.01 38.08 13.81
C PHE A 575 -32.54 37.97 13.90
N ARG A 576 -33.04 38.17 15.14
CA ARG A 576 -34.13 39.08 15.60
C ARG A 576 -34.39 38.70 17.08
N GLY A 577 -34.14 39.48 18.14
CA GLY A 577 -33.96 40.93 18.32
C GLY A 577 -35.19 41.51 19.03
N VAL A 578 -35.22 41.50 20.38
CA VAL A 578 -35.70 42.52 21.35
C VAL A 578 -35.16 42.12 22.72
#